data_AF-A0A6I5WAF8-F1
#
_entry.id   AF-A0A6I5WAF8-F1
#
_cell.length_a   1.000
_cell.length_b   1.000
_cell.length_c   1.000
_cell.angle_alpha   90.00
_cell.angle_beta   90.00
_cell.angle_gamma   90.00
#
_symmetry.space_group_name_H-M   'P 1'
#
loop_
_entity.id
_entity.type
_entity.pdbx_description
1 polymer ?
#
loop_
_entity_poly.entity_id
_entity_poly.type
_entity_poly.pdbx_seq_one_letter_code
_entity_poly.pdbx_strand_id
1 'polypeptide(L)'
;MEIVEGIGIGVAVLLGALLILFVRRALVTRSGGIIRLSVRTSTMLDGRGWAPGFGRFVGDELRWYRMFSFALRPKRVLSRKGLAVERRRLPEGQERFAMPADWVILRCTSHHAPVEIAMARSTVTGFLSWLEAAPPGAVSPRLASQDWPAA
;
A
#
# COMPACT_ATOMS: atom_id res chain seq x y z
N MET A 1 -16.00 37.23 31.56
CA MET A 1 -16.46 35.83 31.54
C MET A 1 -16.68 35.34 30.11
N GLU A 2 -17.18 36.17 29.19
CA GLU A 2 -17.41 35.82 27.77
C GLU A 2 -16.18 35.28 27.00
N ILE A 3 -14.97 35.78 27.30
CA ILE A 3 -13.73 35.32 26.63
C ILE A 3 -13.40 33.87 27.03
N VAL A 4 -13.65 33.50 28.29
CA VAL A 4 -13.40 32.13 28.79
C VAL A 4 -14.40 31.15 28.17
N GLU A 5 -15.65 31.57 28.00
CA GLU A 5 -16.67 30.75 27.33
C GLU A 5 -16.38 30.59 25.83
N GLY A 6 -15.95 31.64 25.14
CA GLY A 6 -15.54 31.57 23.74
C GLY A 6 -14.33 30.67 23.50
N ILE A 7 -13.32 30.73 24.38
CA ILE A 7 -12.17 29.81 24.34
C ILE A 7 -12.61 28.38 24.63
N GLY A 8 -13.51 28.17 25.61
CA GLY A 8 -14.04 26.86 25.94
C GLY A 8 -14.77 26.20 24.76
N ILE A 9 -15.64 26.96 24.08
CA ILE A 9 -16.36 26.49 22.88
C ILE A 9 -15.38 26.22 21.74
N GLY A 10 -14.41 27.11 21.52
CA GLY A 10 -13.38 26.94 20.48
C GLY A 10 -12.56 25.66 20.70
N VAL A 11 -12.13 25.41 21.93
CA VAL A 11 -11.39 24.19 22.30
C VAL A 11 -12.28 22.95 22.17
N ALA A 12 -13.55 23.01 22.60
CA ALA A 12 -14.48 21.90 22.49
C ALA A 12 -14.77 21.53 21.02
N VAL A 13 -14.97 22.53 20.15
CA VAL A 13 -15.15 22.32 18.70
C VAL A 13 -13.88 21.73 18.08
N LEU A 14 -12.71 22.25 18.45
CA LEU A 14 -11.44 21.74 17.96
C LEU A 14 -11.21 20.27 18.37
N LEU A 15 -11.47 19.94 19.64
CA LEU A 15 -11.37 18.58 20.16
C LEU A 15 -12.39 17.65 19.50
N GLY A 16 -13.64 18.10 19.31
CA GLY A 16 -14.67 17.36 18.60
C GLY A 16 -14.28 17.06 17.15
N ALA A 17 -13.77 18.06 16.42
CA ALA A 17 -13.29 17.90 15.05
C ALA A 17 -12.10 16.92 14.97
N LEU A 18 -11.15 17.02 15.90
CA LEU A 18 -10.02 16.09 16.02
C LEU A 18 -10.50 14.66 16.30
N LEU A 19 -11.45 14.49 17.22
CA LEU A 19 -12.01 13.18 17.58
C LEU A 19 -12.73 12.55 16.39
N ILE A 20 -13.57 13.31 15.69
CA ILE A 20 -14.28 12.84 14.49
C ILE A 20 -13.27 12.42 13.42
N LEU A 21 -12.24 13.24 13.15
CA LEU A 21 -11.17 12.88 12.24
C LEU A 21 -10.47 11.58 12.68
N PHE A 22 -10.18 11.43 13.97
CA PHE A 22 -9.50 10.25 14.50
C PHE A 22 -10.38 8.99 14.40
N VAL A 23 -11.67 9.08 14.70
CA VAL A 23 -12.62 7.97 14.59
C VAL A 23 -12.87 7.60 13.13
N ARG A 24 -13.09 8.57 12.24
CA ARG A 24 -13.21 8.30 10.79
C ARG A 24 -11.95 7.63 10.27
N ARG A 25 -10.77 8.09 10.72
CA ARG A 25 -9.47 7.48 10.40
C ARG A 25 -9.36 6.08 10.98
N ALA A 26 -9.77 5.85 12.21
CA ALA A 26 -9.75 4.53 12.85
C ALA A 26 -10.68 3.55 12.14
N LEU A 27 -11.87 3.99 11.72
CA LEU A 27 -12.81 3.17 10.93
C LEU A 27 -12.23 2.85 9.54
N VAL A 28 -11.65 3.84 8.86
CA VAL A 28 -10.93 3.66 7.60
C VAL A 28 -9.66 2.83 7.78
N THR A 29 -9.12 2.71 8.99
CA THR A 29 -7.95 1.88 9.31
C THR A 29 -8.35 0.48 9.83
N ARG A 30 -9.57 0.31 10.34
CA ARG A 30 -10.07 -0.93 10.96
C ARG A 30 -10.49 -2.00 9.96
N SER A 31 -10.73 -1.68 8.69
CA SER A 31 -10.93 -2.73 7.68
C SER A 31 -9.60 -3.47 7.50
N GLY A 32 -9.49 -4.70 7.99
CA GLY A 32 -8.24 -5.45 8.11
C GLY A 32 -7.47 -5.56 6.79
N GLY A 33 -6.14 -5.50 6.88
CA GLY A 33 -5.26 -5.60 5.70
C GLY A 33 -3.96 -4.79 5.81
N ILE A 34 -3.51 -4.46 7.02
CA ILE A 34 -2.26 -3.71 7.23
C ILE A 34 -1.10 -4.69 7.22
N ILE A 35 -0.24 -4.59 6.22
CA ILE A 35 0.97 -5.39 6.08
C ILE A 35 2.21 -4.52 6.27
N ARG A 36 3.26 -5.05 6.89
CA ARG A 36 4.54 -4.34 7.00
C ARG A 36 5.25 -4.39 5.66
N LEU A 37 5.49 -3.21 5.07
CA LEU A 37 6.25 -3.12 3.82
C LEU A 37 7.11 -1.86 3.77
N SER A 38 8.33 -2.01 3.28
CA SER A 38 9.27 -0.92 3.05
C SER A 38 9.34 -0.67 1.54
N VAL A 39 9.25 0.59 1.13
CA VAL A 39 9.36 0.96 -0.29
C VAL A 39 10.69 1.66 -0.51
N ARG A 40 11.38 1.32 -1.59
CA ARG A 40 12.56 2.07 -2.03
C ARG A 40 12.10 3.40 -2.61
N THR A 41 12.37 4.48 -1.88
CA THR A 41 12.03 5.86 -2.27
C THR A 41 13.12 6.56 -3.07
N SER A 42 14.35 6.03 -3.05
CA SER A 42 15.47 6.56 -3.82
C SER A 42 16.30 5.42 -4.39
N THR A 43 16.55 5.48 -5.69
CA THR A 43 17.46 4.58 -6.42
C THR A 43 18.86 5.19 -6.57
N MET A 44 19.11 6.39 -6.05
CA MET A 44 20.39 7.10 -6.23
C MET A 44 21.56 6.50 -5.44
N LEU A 45 21.29 5.67 -4.42
CA LEU A 45 22.34 4.93 -3.71
C LEU A 45 21.96 3.46 -3.62
N ASP A 46 22.90 2.59 -4.00
CA ASP A 46 22.78 1.16 -3.76
C ASP A 46 22.80 0.87 -2.25
N GLY A 47 21.77 0.17 -1.78
CA GLY A 47 21.58 -0.18 -0.38
C GLY A 47 21.02 0.91 0.53
N ARG A 48 20.80 2.16 0.06
CA ARG A 48 20.17 3.25 0.84
C ARG A 48 18.91 3.79 0.17
N GLY A 49 17.97 4.31 0.97
CA GLY A 49 16.71 4.91 0.46
C GLY A 49 15.45 4.10 0.74
N TRP A 50 15.54 3.06 1.57
CA TRP A 50 14.40 2.31 2.08
C TRP A 50 13.61 3.13 3.09
N ALA A 51 12.33 3.35 2.80
CA ALA A 51 11.41 3.97 3.74
C ALA A 51 10.54 2.87 4.36
N PRO A 52 10.71 2.55 5.66
CA PRO A 52 9.82 1.62 6.34
C PRO A 52 8.41 2.20 6.39
N GLY A 53 7.42 1.33 6.23
CA GLY A 53 6.02 1.71 6.21
C GLY A 53 5.07 0.54 6.38
N PHE A 54 3.81 0.81 6.12
CA PHE A 54 2.74 -0.16 6.16
C PHE A 54 1.92 -0.04 4.88
N GLY A 55 1.64 -1.17 4.24
CA GLY A 55 0.68 -1.27 3.14
C GLY A 55 -0.70 -1.60 3.66
N ARG A 56 -1.71 -1.04 3.03
CA ARG A 56 -3.10 -1.38 3.26
C ARG A 56 -3.72 -1.83 1.94
N PHE A 57 -4.31 -3.01 1.92
CA PHE A 57 -5.16 -3.45 0.80
C PHE A 57 -6.52 -2.76 0.90
N VAL A 58 -6.91 -2.02 -0.14
CA VAL A 58 -8.21 -1.34 -0.26
C VAL A 58 -8.80 -1.72 -1.61
N GLY A 59 -9.62 -2.78 -1.64
CA GLY A 59 -10.16 -3.32 -2.89
C GLY A 59 -9.06 -3.76 -3.84
N ASP A 60 -8.92 -3.04 -4.96
CA ASP A 60 -7.93 -3.28 -6.02
C ASP A 60 -6.66 -2.41 -5.89
N GLU A 61 -6.51 -1.67 -4.77
CA GLU A 61 -5.36 -0.80 -4.53
C GLU A 61 -4.56 -1.23 -3.30
N LEU A 62 -3.23 -1.25 -3.43
CA LEU A 62 -2.30 -1.31 -2.31
C LEU A 62 -1.82 0.10 -1.98
N ARG A 63 -2.27 0.64 -0.85
CA ARG A 63 -1.92 1.98 -0.38
C ARG A 63 -0.77 1.89 0.63
N TRP A 64 0.36 2.52 0.31
CA TRP A 64 1.52 2.54 1.19
C TRP A 64 1.61 3.84 2.01
N TYR A 65 1.80 3.66 3.31
CA TYR A 65 1.94 4.70 4.31
C TYR A 65 3.33 4.61 4.95
N ARG A 66 3.99 5.75 5.14
CA ARG A 66 5.34 5.81 5.71
C ARG A 66 5.27 5.74 7.24
N MET A 67 6.11 4.92 7.87
CA MET A 67 6.06 4.63 9.31
C MET A 67 6.35 5.84 10.21
N PHE A 68 7.25 6.72 9.77
CA PHE A 68 7.72 7.89 10.54
C PHE A 68 7.25 9.23 9.96
N SER A 69 6.15 9.26 9.20
CA SER A 69 5.66 10.51 8.61
C SER A 69 4.36 10.97 9.25
N PHE A 70 4.33 12.21 9.73
CA PHE A 70 3.11 12.92 10.16
C PHE A 70 2.08 13.11 9.04
N ALA A 71 2.46 12.84 7.78
CA ALA A 71 1.57 12.91 6.64
C ALA A 71 0.61 11.71 6.59
N LEU A 72 -0.66 12.00 6.84
CA LEU A 72 -1.78 11.05 6.86
C LEU A 72 -2.26 10.59 5.47
N ARG A 73 -1.59 11.04 4.41
CA ARG A 73 -1.91 10.69 3.03
C ARG A 73 -1.06 9.51 2.58
N PRO A 74 -1.65 8.54 1.83
CA PRO A 74 -0.87 7.48 1.22
C PRO A 74 0.16 8.12 0.27
N LYS A 75 1.44 7.87 0.51
CA LYS A 75 2.51 8.48 -0.31
C LYS A 75 2.62 7.79 -1.67
N ARG A 76 2.20 6.52 -1.74
CA ARG A 76 2.09 5.73 -2.98
C ARG A 76 0.79 4.93 -2.93
N VAL A 77 0.05 4.96 -4.03
CA VAL A 77 -1.07 4.07 -4.30
C VAL A 77 -0.65 3.19 -5.48
N LEU A 78 -0.61 1.88 -5.26
CA LEU A 78 -0.28 0.90 -6.27
C LEU A 78 -1.58 0.21 -6.68
N SER A 79 -2.08 0.52 -7.88
CA SER A 79 -3.25 -0.18 -8.43
C SER A 79 -2.81 -1.56 -8.92
N ARG A 80 -3.60 -2.57 -8.58
CA ARG A 80 -3.36 -3.95 -8.98
C ARG A 80 -3.39 -4.15 -10.49
N LYS A 81 -4.29 -3.46 -11.21
CA LYS A 81 -4.41 -3.53 -12.68
C LYS A 81 -3.13 -3.21 -13.45
N GLY A 82 -2.19 -2.52 -12.83
CA GLY A 82 -0.91 -2.16 -13.43
C GLY A 82 0.31 -2.63 -12.67
N LEU A 83 0.14 -3.47 -11.63
CA LEU A 83 1.24 -3.92 -10.78
C LEU A 83 1.63 -5.35 -11.14
N ALA A 84 2.81 -5.53 -11.73
CA ALA A 84 3.35 -6.85 -12.02
C ALA A 84 4.67 -7.07 -11.28
N VAL A 85 4.87 -8.26 -10.71
CA VAL A 85 6.15 -8.63 -10.07
C VAL A 85 7.10 -9.10 -11.16
N GLU A 86 8.15 -8.32 -11.40
CA GLU A 86 9.17 -8.62 -12.42
C GLU A 86 10.26 -9.53 -11.86
N ARG A 87 10.71 -9.25 -10.63
CA ARG A 87 11.82 -9.99 -10.01
C ARG A 87 11.69 -10.04 -8.49
N ARG A 88 12.08 -11.17 -7.91
CA ARG A 88 12.21 -11.39 -6.47
C ARG A 88 13.69 -11.54 -6.11
N ARG A 89 14.15 -10.84 -5.07
CA ARG A 89 15.54 -10.88 -4.57
C ARG A 89 15.57 -10.86 -3.04
N LEU A 90 16.61 -11.44 -2.45
CA LEU A 90 16.90 -11.36 -1.02
C LEU A 90 17.75 -10.12 -0.71
N PRO A 91 17.59 -9.48 0.46
CA PRO A 91 18.42 -8.35 0.86
C PRO A 91 19.91 -8.77 0.99
N GLU A 92 20.80 -7.99 0.38
CA GLU A 92 22.24 -8.26 0.38
C GLU A 92 23.03 -7.08 0.96
N GLY A 93 24.17 -7.37 1.59
CA GLY A 93 25.10 -6.36 2.10
C GLY A 93 24.48 -5.40 3.12
N GLN A 94 24.59 -4.10 2.86
CA GLN A 94 24.12 -3.01 3.75
C GLN A 94 22.59 -3.00 3.94
N GLU A 95 21.83 -3.62 3.03
CA GLU A 95 20.37 -3.69 3.13
C GLU A 95 19.93 -4.53 4.35
N ARG A 96 20.73 -5.52 4.75
CA ARG A 96 20.46 -6.36 5.93
C ARG A 96 20.48 -5.60 7.26
N PHE A 97 21.12 -4.43 7.30
CA PHE A 97 21.11 -3.57 8.48
C PHE A 97 19.83 -2.72 8.56
N ALA A 98 19.19 -2.44 7.43
CA ALA A 98 17.96 -1.64 7.36
C ALA A 98 16.68 -2.48 7.50
N MET A 99 16.75 -3.80 7.27
CA MET A 99 15.60 -4.71 7.28
C MET A 99 15.96 -6.09 7.85
N PRO A 100 15.06 -6.75 8.60
CA PRO A 100 15.30 -8.10 9.14
C PRO A 100 15.56 -9.15 8.05
N ALA A 101 16.33 -10.19 8.38
CA ALA A 101 16.78 -11.22 7.44
C ALA A 101 15.64 -11.98 6.70
N ASP A 102 14.45 -12.05 7.28
CA ASP A 102 13.27 -12.70 6.70
C ASP A 102 12.50 -11.87 5.66
N TRP A 103 13.04 -10.72 5.28
CA TRP A 103 12.41 -9.83 4.30
C TRP A 103 12.84 -10.18 2.88
N VAL A 104 11.93 -9.97 1.94
CA VAL A 104 12.12 -10.24 0.52
C VAL A 104 11.85 -8.95 -0.24
N ILE A 105 12.73 -8.63 -1.19
CA ILE A 105 12.58 -7.50 -2.08
C ILE A 105 11.89 -7.97 -3.36
N LEU A 106 10.77 -7.34 -3.68
CA LEU A 106 9.98 -7.53 -4.88
C LEU A 106 10.12 -6.29 -5.75
N ARG A 107 10.69 -6.46 -6.94
CA ARG A 107 10.69 -5.43 -7.97
C ARG A 107 9.38 -5.54 -8.73
N CYS A 108 8.53 -4.53 -8.58
CA CYS A 108 7.24 -4.46 -9.23
C CYS A 108 7.27 -3.36 -10.29
N THR A 109 6.75 -3.65 -11.48
CA THR A 109 6.49 -2.62 -12.49
C THR A 109 5.10 -2.04 -12.23
N SER A 110 4.99 -0.72 -12.31
CA SER A 110 3.71 0.01 -12.19
C SER A 110 3.56 0.92 -13.40
N HIS A 111 2.33 1.27 -13.80
CA HIS A 111 2.04 2.16 -14.94
C HIS A 111 2.85 3.47 -14.93
N HIS A 112 3.16 4.02 -13.75
CA HIS A 112 3.89 5.28 -13.64
C HIS A 112 5.41 5.11 -13.51
N ALA A 113 5.87 4.11 -12.76
CA ALA A 113 7.30 3.89 -12.52
C ALA A 113 7.53 2.50 -11.89
N PRO A 114 8.67 1.84 -12.19
CA PRO A 114 9.08 0.67 -11.43
C PRO A 114 9.25 1.03 -9.95
N VAL A 115 8.83 0.13 -9.08
CA VAL A 115 8.86 0.28 -7.62
C VAL A 115 9.44 -0.98 -6.99
N GLU A 116 10.37 -0.80 -6.07
CA GLU A 116 10.92 -1.90 -5.29
C GLU A 116 10.28 -1.89 -3.90
N ILE A 117 9.70 -3.04 -3.54
CA ILE A 117 8.93 -3.24 -2.32
C ILE A 117 9.60 -4.35 -1.53
N ALA A 118 10.03 -4.07 -0.32
CA ALA A 118 10.48 -5.09 0.62
C ALA A 118 9.34 -5.43 1.59
N MET A 119 9.04 -6.71 1.76
CA MET A 119 8.04 -7.19 2.72
C MET A 119 8.51 -8.49 3.37
N ALA A 120 7.93 -8.83 4.53
CA ALA A 120 8.26 -10.09 5.19
C ALA A 120 7.86 -11.29 4.32
N ARG A 121 8.65 -12.36 4.34
CA ARG A 121 8.38 -13.59 3.57
C ARG A 121 6.98 -14.15 3.83
N SER A 122 6.50 -14.09 5.07
CA SER A 122 5.14 -14.50 5.46
C SER A 122 4.03 -13.69 4.79
N THR A 123 4.33 -12.45 4.38
CA THR A 123 3.39 -11.54 3.73
C THR A 123 3.41 -11.68 2.20
N VAL A 124 4.52 -12.14 1.61
CA VAL A 124 4.69 -12.28 0.15
C VAL A 124 3.57 -13.13 -0.45
N THR A 125 3.23 -14.25 0.18
CA THR A 125 2.16 -15.13 -0.31
C THR A 125 0.82 -14.41 -0.37
N GLY A 126 0.44 -13.68 0.69
CA GLY A 126 -0.81 -12.90 0.69
C GLY A 126 -0.83 -11.78 -0.35
N PHE A 127 0.32 -11.13 -0.59
CA PHE A 127 0.46 -10.12 -1.64
C PHE A 127 0.33 -10.72 -3.05
N LEU A 128 0.98 -11.86 -3.30
CA LEU A 128 0.87 -12.57 -4.59
C LEU A 128 -0.55 -13.09 -4.81
N SER A 129 -1.18 -13.70 -3.80
CA SER A 129 -2.58 -14.13 -3.90
C SER A 129 -3.52 -12.95 -4.18
N TRP A 130 -3.29 -11.78 -3.58
CA TRP A 130 -4.04 -10.57 -3.91
C TRP A 130 -3.81 -10.12 -5.35
N LEU A 131 -2.56 -10.16 -5.85
CA LEU A 131 -2.25 -9.87 -7.26
C LEU A 131 -2.95 -10.85 -8.21
N GLU A 132 -3.00 -12.14 -7.87
CA GLU A 132 -3.53 -13.23 -8.70
C GLU A 132 -5.06 -13.37 -8.66
N ALA A 133 -5.73 -12.92 -7.59
CA ALA A 133 -7.17 -13.08 -7.38
C ALA A 133 -8.05 -12.31 -8.39
N ALA A 134 -8.12 -12.73 -9.66
CA ALA A 134 -8.58 -11.99 -10.84
C ALA A 134 -9.63 -10.86 -10.59
N PRO A 135 -9.49 -9.67 -11.21
CA PRO A 135 -10.52 -8.64 -11.10
C PRO A 135 -11.84 -9.16 -11.70
N PRO A 136 -13.00 -8.97 -11.05
CA PRO A 136 -14.28 -9.32 -11.63
C PRO A 136 -14.49 -8.41 -12.85
N GLY A 137 -14.33 -8.96 -14.06
CA GLY A 137 -14.59 -8.22 -15.30
C GLY A 137 -13.59 -8.40 -16.44
N ALA A 138 -12.51 -9.17 -16.29
CA ALA A 138 -11.69 -9.58 -17.44
C ALA A 138 -12.35 -10.72 -18.24
N VAL A 139 -13.61 -10.50 -18.66
CA VAL A 139 -14.22 -11.32 -19.72
C VAL A 139 -13.53 -10.89 -21.01
N SER A 140 -12.58 -11.69 -21.47
CA SER A 140 -12.10 -11.63 -22.85
C SER A 140 -13.30 -11.84 -23.78
N PRO A 141 -13.72 -10.86 -24.61
CA PRO A 141 -14.81 -11.04 -25.57
C PRO A 141 -14.42 -11.96 -26.73
N ARG A 142 -13.18 -12.47 -26.77
CA ARG A 142 -12.59 -13.07 -27.97
C ARG A 142 -12.91 -14.55 -28.19
N LEU A 143 -13.82 -15.13 -27.39
CA LEU A 143 -14.24 -16.53 -27.49
C LEU A 143 -15.72 -16.71 -27.85
N ALA A 144 -16.45 -15.62 -28.16
CA ALA A 144 -17.87 -15.69 -28.53
C ALA A 144 -18.15 -15.69 -30.05
N SER A 145 -17.12 -15.65 -30.91
CA SER A 145 -17.31 -15.59 -32.36
C SER A 145 -16.64 -16.72 -33.14
N GLN A 146 -16.16 -17.77 -32.48
CA GLN A 146 -15.56 -18.92 -33.14
C GLN A 146 -16.36 -20.16 -32.75
N ASP A 147 -16.98 -20.77 -33.77
CA ASP A 147 -17.48 -22.14 -33.81
C ASP A 147 -18.98 -22.37 -33.52
N TRP A 148 -19.80 -22.16 -34.55
CA TRP A 148 -20.78 -23.20 -34.95
C TRP A 148 -21.20 -23.08 -36.43
N PRO A 149 -20.62 -23.84 -37.36
CA PRO A 149 -21.29 -24.19 -38.61
C PRO A 149 -22.08 -25.48 -38.41
N ALA A 150 -23.41 -25.39 -38.41
CA ALA A 150 -24.26 -26.55 -38.59
C ALA A 150 -24.14 -26.97 -40.06
N ALA A 151 -23.64 -28.20 -40.25
CA ALA A 151 -23.71 -28.95 -41.50
C ALA A 151 -25.15 -29.25 -41.92
#